data_AF-A0A1M7R024-F1
#
_entry.id   AF-A0A1M7R024-F1
#
_cell.length_a   1.000
_cell.length_b   1.000
_cell.length_c   1.000
_cell.angle_alpha   90.00
_cell.angle_beta   90.00
_cell.angle_gamma   90.00
#
_symmetry.space_group_name_H-M   'P 1'
#
loop_
_entity.id
_entity.type
_entity.pdbx_description
1 polymer ?
#
loop_
_entity_poly.entity_id
_entity_poly.type
_entity_poly.pdbx_seq_one_letter_code
_entity_poly.pdbx_strand_id
1 'polypeptide(L)' 'MDAGAAGYPTGSHTYVHDVNGNVRIDNSKGITIGYNLLNLPQSITGGKTITYTYDAAGNKLRRVSPA' A
#
# COMPACT_ATOMS: atom_id res chain seq x y z
N MET A 1 14.72 14.08 -33.94
CA MET A 1 14.05 12.82 -33.58
C MET A 1 15.01 12.11 -32.64
N ASP A 2 14.81 12.24 -31.33
CA ASP A 2 15.53 11.44 -30.34
C ASP A 2 14.48 10.73 -29.49
N ALA A 3 14.39 9.42 -29.71
CA ALA A 3 13.48 8.52 -29.04
C ALA A 3 14.20 7.98 -27.80
N GLY A 4 14.08 8.70 -26.69
CA GLY A 4 14.82 8.39 -25.47
C GLY A 4 14.12 8.87 -24.21
N ALA A 5 13.01 8.23 -23.86
CA ALA A 5 12.57 7.99 -22.48
C ALA A 5 11.13 7.48 -22.53
N ALA A 6 10.94 6.18 -22.28
CA ALA A 6 9.71 5.75 -21.63
C ALA A 6 9.75 6.28 -20.19
N GLY A 7 9.67 7.61 -20.03
CA GLY A 7 9.45 8.25 -18.76
C GLY A 7 8.11 7.76 -18.26
N TYR A 8 8.05 7.37 -16.98
CA TYR A 8 6.81 7.02 -16.30
C TYR A 8 5.72 8.01 -16.74
N PRO A 9 4.56 7.53 -17.23
CA PRO A 9 3.52 8.44 -17.68
C PRO A 9 3.25 9.42 -16.55
N THR A 10 3.17 10.70 -16.88
CA THR A 10 2.87 11.80 -15.95
C THR A 10 1.41 11.72 -15.49
N GLY A 11 1.01 10.56 -14.98
CA GLY A 11 -0.18 10.41 -14.16
C GLY A 11 0.12 11.01 -12.79
N SER A 12 -0.86 11.70 -12.22
CA SER A 12 -0.75 12.26 -10.88
C SER A 12 -0.55 11.10 -9.88
N HIS A 13 0.71 10.82 -9.51
CA HIS A 13 1.07 9.89 -8.45
C HIS A 13 0.61 10.47 -7.11
N THR A 14 -0.67 10.31 -6.83
CA THR A 14 -1.30 10.88 -5.64
C THR A 14 -1.39 9.82 -4.54
N TYR A 15 -0.79 10.19 -3.41
CA TYR A 15 -0.84 9.42 -2.18
C TYR A 15 -1.72 10.15 -1.18
N VAL A 16 -2.71 9.45 -0.63
CA VAL A 16 -3.51 9.95 0.49
C VAL A 16 -2.90 9.39 1.76
N HIS A 17 -2.59 10.27 2.71
CA HIS A 17 -2.00 9.89 3.98
C HIS A 17 -3.05 9.94 5.11
N ASP A 18 -2.86 9.12 6.13
CA ASP A 18 -3.58 9.25 7.40
C ASP A 18 -2.91 10.29 8.33
N VAL A 19 -3.50 10.49 9.51
CA VAL A 19 -3.00 11.46 10.52
C VAL A 19 -1.62 11.09 11.07
N ASN A 20 -1.24 9.82 11.03
CA ASN A 20 0.08 9.34 11.46
C ASN A 20 1.12 9.44 10.34
N GLY A 21 0.73 9.93 9.15
CA GLY A 21 1.59 10.08 7.99
C GLY A 21 1.77 8.80 7.18
N ASN A 22 0.99 7.74 7.41
CA ASN A 22 1.07 6.55 6.57
C ASN A 22 0.25 6.73 5.29
N VAL A 23 0.69 6.09 4.22
CA VAL A 23 -0.07 6.03 2.96
C VAL A 23 -1.31 5.15 3.12
N ARG A 24 -2.50 5.74 3.12
CA ARG A 24 -3.78 5.02 3.12
C ARG A 24 -4.23 4.65 1.70
N ILE A 25 -3.92 5.47 0.70
CA ILE A 25 -4.34 5.22 -0.69
C ILE A 25 -3.18 5.59 -1.63
N ASP A 26 -2.84 4.67 -2.54
CA ASP A 26 -2.02 4.92 -3.73
C ASP A 26 -2.94 4.86 -4.95
N ASN A 27 -3.37 6.04 -5.41
CA ASN A 27 -4.30 6.15 -6.55
C ASN A 27 -3.64 5.72 -7.87
N SER A 28 -2.31 5.83 -7.98
CA SER A 28 -1.60 5.43 -9.20
C SER A 28 -1.65 3.93 -9.43
N LYS A 29 -1.88 3.16 -8.36
CA LYS A 29 -1.98 1.69 -8.40
C LYS A 29 -3.36 1.16 -8.00
N GLY A 30 -4.29 2.04 -7.64
CA GLY A 30 -5.61 1.65 -7.10
C GLY A 30 -5.50 0.82 -5.81
N ILE A 31 -4.49 1.10 -4.98
CA ILE A 31 -4.22 0.36 -3.73
C ILE A 31 -4.76 1.16 -2.55
N THR A 32 -5.45 0.48 -1.64
CA THR A 32 -5.83 0.99 -0.31
C THR A 32 -5.15 0.17 0.78
N ILE A 33 -4.65 0.84 1.81
CA ILE A 33 -3.95 0.22 2.94
C ILE A 33 -4.68 0.59 4.24
N GLY A 34 -5.02 -0.44 5.02
CA GLY A 34 -5.50 -0.30 6.38
C GLY A 34 -4.37 -0.57 7.37
N TYR A 35 -4.28 0.23 8.42
CA TYR A 35 -3.27 0.13 9.47
C TYR A 35 -3.88 -0.29 10.80
N ASN A 36 -3.11 -1.03 11.60
CA ASN A 36 -3.49 -1.37 12.97
C ASN A 36 -3.06 -0.27 13.96
N LEU A 37 -3.35 -0.48 15.26
CA LEU A 37 -3.00 0.45 16.33
C LEU A 37 -1.48 0.66 16.54
N LEU A 38 -0.64 -0.26 16.04
CA LEU A 38 0.81 -0.15 16.05
C LEU A 38 1.35 0.60 14.83
N ASN A 39 0.46 1.18 14.02
CA ASN A 39 0.81 1.88 12.80
C ASN A 39 1.42 0.96 11.72
N LEU A 40 1.11 -0.33 11.77
CA LEU A 40 1.59 -1.35 10.83
C LEU A 40 0.50 -1.72 9.80
N PRO A 41 0.85 -1.99 8.52
CA PRO A 41 -0.13 -2.41 7.51
C PRO A 41 -0.83 -3.71 7.90
N GLN A 42 -2.14 -3.68 8.09
CA GLN A 42 -2.97 -4.83 8.44
C GLN A 42 -3.71 -5.41 7.23
N SER A 43 -4.16 -4.55 6.32
CA SER A 43 -4.83 -4.93 5.09
C SER A 43 -4.32 -4.12 3.91
N ILE A 44 -4.10 -4.78 2.77
CA ILE A 44 -3.73 -4.12 1.52
C ILE A 44 -4.70 -4.63 0.46
N THR A 45 -5.50 -3.74 -0.11
CA THR A 45 -6.51 -4.06 -1.12
C THR A 45 -6.18 -3.35 -2.41
N GLY A 46 -6.00 -4.13 -3.48
CA GLY A 46 -5.95 -3.68 -4.86
C GLY A 46 -6.68 -4.71 -5.73
N GLY A 47 -6.00 -5.27 -6.74
CA GLY A 47 -6.55 -6.39 -7.53
C GLY A 47 -6.77 -7.69 -6.73
N LYS A 48 -6.05 -7.87 -5.62
CA LYS A 48 -6.29 -8.90 -4.59
C LYS A 48 -6.13 -8.23 -3.22
N THR A 49 -6.70 -8.86 -2.17
CA THR A 49 -6.53 -8.40 -0.79
C THR A 49 -5.50 -9.24 -0.07
N ILE A 50 -4.52 -8.61 0.56
CA ILE A 50 -3.55 -9.26 1.44
C ILE A 50 -3.84 -8.79 2.87
N THR A 51 -3.84 -9.71 3.83
CA THR A 51 -3.95 -9.37 5.25
C THR A 51 -2.74 -9.87 6.03
N TYR A 52 -2.36 -9.09 7.04
CA TYR A 52 -1.26 -9.40 7.95
C TYR A 52 -1.78 -9.50 9.38
N THR A 53 -1.17 -10.41 10.14
CA THR A 53 -1.37 -10.52 11.58
C THR A 53 -0.04 -10.32 12.26
N TYR A 54 -0.04 -9.51 13.31
CA TYR A 54 1.14 -9.19 14.12
C TYR A 54 0.88 -9.59 15.57
N ASP A 55 1.93 -9.88 16.31
CA ASP A 55 1.85 -9.89 17.77
C ASP A 55 1.78 -8.46 18.33
N ALA A 56 1.64 -8.35 19.65
CA ALA A 56 1.55 -7.06 20.34
C ALA A 56 2.87 -6.25 20.31
N ALA A 57 4.02 -6.89 20.04
CA ALA A 57 5.30 -6.22 19.88
C ALA A 57 5.54 -5.74 18.43
N GLY A 58 4.65 -6.09 17.50
CA GLY A 58 4.74 -5.71 16.09
C GLY A 58 5.48 -6.73 15.22
N ASN A 59 5.80 -7.92 15.73
CA ASN A 59 6.38 -8.99 14.90
C ASN A 59 5.30 -9.61 14.03
N LYS A 60 5.59 -9.78 12.74
CA LYS A 60 4.66 -10.37 11.78
C LYS A 60 4.54 -11.87 12.01
N LEU A 61 3.33 -12.34 12.30
CA LEU A 61 3.03 -13.76 12.52
C LEU A 61 2.49 -14.44 11.26
N ARG A 62 1.71 -13.71 10.45
CA ARG A 62 1.01 -14.31 9.30
C ARG A 62 0.81 -13.32 8.15
N ARG A 63 0.81 -13.88 6.94
CA ARG A 63 0.31 -13.26 5.70
C ARG A 63 -0.73 -14.17 5.06
N VAL A 64 -1.88 -13.62 4.68
CA VAL A 64 -2.92 -14.33 3.94
C VAL A 64 -3.22 -13.57 2.65
N SER A 65 -3.24 -14.30 1.53
CA SER A 65 -3.68 -13.81 0.22
C SER A 65 -4.60 -14.84 -0.43
N PRO A 66 -5.54 -14.43 -1.29
CA PRO A 66 -6.30 -15.33 -2.14
C PRO A 66 -5.36 -16.20 -2.99
N ALA A 67 -5.82 -17.40 -3.33
CA ALA A 67 -5.17 -18.25 -4.34
C ALA A 67 -5.05 -17.52 -5.69
#